data_AF-A0A959DBB8-F1
#
_entry.id   AF-A0A959DBB8-F1
#
_cell.length_a   1.000
_cell.length_b   1.000
_cell.length_c   1.000
_cell.angle_alpha   90.00
_cell.angle_beta   90.00
_cell.angle_gamma   90.00
#
_symmetry.space_group_name_H-M   'P 1'
#
loop_
_entity.id
_entity.type
_entity.pdbx_description
1 polymer ?
#
loop_
_entity_poly.entity_id
_entity_poly.type
_entity_poly.pdbx_seq_one_letter_code
_entity_poly.pdbx_strand_id
1 'polypeptide(L)' 'MFITAVRLPKEWLFLASPVYCAKVVEYYKERWQIETLFKALKTQGFNLEDTHLVE' A
#
# COMPACT_ATOMS: atom_id res chain seq x y z
N MET A 1 0.75 -11.21 18.48
CA MET A 1 1.13 -10.14 17.52
C MET A 1 2.59 -10.32 17.18
N PHE A 2 2.92 -10.40 15.90
CA PHE A 2 4.28 -10.58 15.40
C PHE A 2 4.71 -9.30 14.71
N ILE A 3 5.95 -8.86 14.96
CA ILE A 3 6.52 -7.67 14.33
C ILE A 3 7.73 -8.12 13.51
N THR A 4 7.73 -7.77 12.23
CA THR A 4 8.86 -7.97 11.33
C THR A 4 9.46 -6.61 11.00
N ALA A 5 10.76 -6.43 11.25
CA ALA A 5 11.49 -5.23 10.89
C ALA A 5 12.35 -5.51 9.65
N VAL A 6 12.25 -4.65 8.64
CA VAL A 6 13.04 -4.73 7.40
C VAL A 6 13.79 -3.42 7.22
N ARG A 7 15.10 -3.50 6.95
CA ARG A 7 15.91 -2.33 6.61
C ARG A 7 15.73 -1.99 5.13
N LEU A 8 15.17 -0.81 4.86
CA LEU A 8 15.16 -0.22 3.52
C LEU A 8 16.42 0.66 3.34
N PRO A 9 16.77 1.06 2.10
CA PRO A 9 17.98 1.85 1.84
C PRO A 9 18.06 3.15 2.66
N LYS A 10 16.91 3.77 2.96
CA LYS A 10 16.85 5.06 3.67
C LYS A 10 16.20 4.96 5.05
N GLU A 11 15.26 4.05 5.25
CA GLU A 11 14.43 3.97 6.47
C GLU A 11 14.25 2.53 6.99
N TRP A 12 13.49 2.39 8.07
CA TRP A 12 13.05 1.10 8.61
C TRP A 12 11.57 0.89 8.34
N LEU A 13 11.22 -0.30 7.88
CA LEU A 13 9.83 -0.72 7.73
C LEU A 13 9.49 -1.71 8.84
N PHE A 14 8.45 -1.41 9.62
CA PHE A 14 7.91 -2.30 10.64
C PHE A 14 6.56 -2.84 10.17
N LEU A 15 6.44 -4.16 10.09
CA LEU A 15 5.23 -4.86 9.71
C LEU A 15 4.67 -5.59 10.93
N ALA A 16 3.47 -5.21 11.36
CA ALA A 16 2.72 -5.90 12.39
C ALA A 16 1.74 -6.89 11.75
N SER A 17 1.79 -8.15 12.18
CA SER A 17 0.85 -9.18 11.73
C SER A 17 0.24 -9.92 12.92
N PRO A 18 -1.02 -10.38 12.81
CA PRO A 18 -1.64 -11.21 13.83
C PRO A 18 -1.03 -12.62 13.88
N VAL A 19 -0.44 -13.08 12.78
CA VAL A 19 0.10 -14.44 12.59
C VAL A 19 1.55 -14.35 12.12
N TYR A 20 2.39 -15.28 12.60
CA TYR A 20 3.74 -15.44 12.08
C TYR A 20 3.70 -15.86 10.62
N CYS A 21 4.37 -15.10 9.76
CA CYS A 21 4.43 -15.39 8.34
C CYS A 21 5.81 -15.04 7.80
N ALA A 22 6.54 -16.04 7.29
CA ALA A 22 7.85 -15.82 6.68
C ALA A 22 7.79 -14.94 5.41
N LYS A 23 6.62 -14.90 4.74
CA LYS A 23 6.37 -14.15 3.50
C LYS A 23 5.63 -12.82 3.71
N VAL A 24 5.63 -12.29 4.95
CA VAL A 24 4.87 -11.08 5.29
C VAL A 24 5.30 -9.86 4.47
N VAL A 25 6.57 -9.80 4.07
CA VAL A 25 7.12 -8.70 3.28
C VAL A 25 6.58 -8.75 1.85
N GLU A 26 6.48 -9.94 1.28
CA GLU A 26 5.94 -10.20 -0.05
C GLU A 26 4.45 -9.87 -0.11
N TYR A 27 3.67 -10.29 0.88
CA TYR A 27 2.27 -9.88 0.99
C TYR A 27 2.10 -8.38 1.16
N TYR A 28 2.98 -7.72 1.92
CA TYR A 28 2.93 -6.27 2.04
C TYR A 28 3.24 -5.56 0.71
N LYS A 29 4.11 -6.14 -0.14
CA LYS A 29 4.38 -5.60 -1.48
C LYS A 29 3.17 -5.67 -2.40
N GLU A 30 2.31 -6.67 -2.29
CA GLU A 30 1.07 -6.73 -3.08
C GLU A 30 0.12 -5.56 -2.74
N ARG A 31 0.14 -5.06 -1.50
CA ARG A 31 -0.64 -3.87 -1.09
C ARG A 31 -0.28 -2.61 -1.90
N TRP A 32 0.97 -2.46 -2.34
CA TRP A 32 1.40 -1.31 -3.14
C TRP A 32 0.70 -1.23 -4.50
N GLN A 33 0.23 -2.35 -5.06
CA GLN A 33 -0.52 -2.32 -6.32
C GLN A 33 -1.85 -1.57 -6.16
N ILE A 34 -2.50 -1.72 -5.01
CA ILE A 34 -3.75 -1.02 -4.68
C ILE A 34 -3.50 0.48 -4.51
N GLU A 35 -2.39 0.88 -3.89
CA GLU A 35 -2.02 2.31 -3.79
C GLU A 35 -1.75 2.94 -5.15
N THR A 36 -1.09 2.20 -6.05
CA THR A 36 -0.86 2.65 -7.43
C THR A 36 -2.18 2.82 -8.20
N LEU A 37 -3.10 1.87 -8.05
CA LEU A 37 -4.45 1.97 -8.61
C LEU A 37 -5.17 3.22 -8.08
N PHE A 38 -5.23 3.41 -6.76
CA PHE A 38 -5.90 4.59 -6.17
C PHE A 38 -5.25 5.90 -6.63
N LYS A 39 -3.93 5.95 -6.78
CA LYS A 39 -3.23 7.13 -7.31
C LYS A 39 -3.63 7.42 -8.76
N ALA A 40 -3.71 6.39 -9.61
CA ALA A 40 -4.14 6.53 -11.01
C ALA A 40 -5.62 6.97 -11.12
N LEU A 41 -6.48 6.50 -10.24
CA LEU A 41 -7.91 6.87 -10.19
C LEU A 41 -8.12 8.32 -9.70
N LYS A 42 -7.32 8.77 -8.75
CA LYS A 42 -7.49 10.08 -8.10
C LYS A 42 -6.79 11.22 -8.81
N THR A 43 -5.48 11.12 -9.06
CA THR A 43 -4.66 12.30 -9.44
C THR A 43 -3.76 12.11 -10.66
N GLN A 44 -3.53 10.88 -11.12
CA GLN A 44 -2.59 10.58 -12.22
C GLN A 44 -3.21 9.99 -13.49
N GLY A 45 -4.54 10.00 -13.66
CA GLY A 45 -5.14 9.44 -14.87
C GLY A 45 -6.60 9.77 -15.07
N PHE A 46 -7.46 9.28 -14.19
CA PHE A 46 -8.91 9.42 -14.38
C PHE A 46 -9.50 10.66 -13.71
N ASN A 47 -8.77 11.28 -12.77
CA ASN A 47 -9.23 12.43 -11.98
C ASN A 47 -10.68 12.28 -11.52
N LEU A 48 -11.03 11.10 -10.99
CA LEU A 48 -12.41 10.81 -10.59
C LEU A 48 -12.91 11.77 -9.50
N GLU A 49 -12.00 12.41 -8.76
CA GLU A 49 -12.30 13.44 -7.77
C GLU A 49 -12.73 14.78 -8.40
N ASP A 50 -12.38 15.06 -9.66
CA ASP A 50 -12.79 16.28 -10.41
C ASP A 50 -14.05 16.06 -11.27
N THR A 51 -14.54 14.82 -11.36
CA THR A 51 -15.82 14.55 -12.00
C THR A 51 -16.94 15.13 -11.14
N HIS A 52 -17.42 16.30 -11.52
CA HIS A 52 -18.62 16.93 -10.96
C HIS A 52 -19.86 16.20 -11.46
N LEU A 53 -19.99 14.91 -11.11
CA LEU A 53 -21.23 14.17 -11.26
C LEU A 53 -22.22 14.74 -10.25
N VAL A 54 -22.86 15.85 -10.62
CA VAL A 54 -24.07 16.34 -9.99
C VAL A 54 -25.25 15.58 -10.60
N GLU A 55 -26.09 15.04 -9.73
CA GLU A 55 -27.38 14.44 -10.07
C GLU A 55 -28.36 15.47 -10.64
#